data_AF-A0A2M9ES02-F1
#
_entry.id   AF-A0A2M9ES02-F1
#
_cell.length_a   1.000
_cell.length_b   1.000
_cell.length_c   1.000
_cell.angle_alpha   90.00
_cell.angle_beta   90.00
_cell.angle_gamma   90.00
#
_symmetry.space_group_name_H-M   'P 1'
#
loop_
_entity.id
_entity.type
_entity.pdbx_description
1 polymer ?
#
loop_
_entity_poly.entity_id
_entity_poly.type
_entity_poly.pdbx_seq_one_letter_code
_entity_poly.pdbx_strand_id
1 'polypeptide(L)'
;MDSVSAARCRFIDAVFFERDDYSRADFEQLTSPAELHYLLHNHNWDGDNRLLQWLAESPRCSEATALEMFWLAQPQDYQQYALGKKPKAACDAQIFQLIQTLMARYCQGFYARTALHFDPSPHLRQAVSIPASLYQPSSGGTPYLYWEADEVANLFGEALTSALHRATGMDLYNIGALLPVEALLGHFEVLLAHPECDRGIAQMLFWRLQQRYPLSPDTLFRADFIRRWQAGDWAGAAIAYDPLAEGIVTMPEESPQVAWDIPPQMKQAV
;
A
#
# COMPACT_ATOMS: atom_id res chain seq x y z
N MET A 1 -1.75 -13.85 -31.03
CA MET A 1 -1.15 -13.37 -29.78
C MET A 1 0.25 -12.92 -30.12
N ASP A 2 0.51 -11.62 -30.06
CA ASP A 2 1.84 -11.07 -30.33
C ASP A 2 2.74 -11.40 -29.12
N SER A 3 3.32 -12.60 -29.13
CA SER A 3 4.30 -13.01 -28.12
C SER A 3 5.66 -12.42 -28.45
N VAL A 4 6.34 -11.84 -27.45
CA VAL A 4 7.72 -11.38 -27.61
C VAL A 4 8.63 -12.58 -27.86
N SER A 5 9.47 -12.51 -28.89
CA SER A 5 10.41 -13.61 -29.17
C SER A 5 11.46 -13.72 -28.06
N ALA A 6 11.97 -14.94 -27.81
CA ALA A 6 12.98 -15.17 -26.78
C ALA A 6 14.26 -14.33 -26.97
N ALA A 7 14.64 -14.02 -28.22
CA ALA A 7 15.77 -13.15 -28.51
C ALA A 7 15.52 -11.70 -28.04
N ARG A 8 14.27 -11.25 -28.16
CA ARG A 8 13.84 -9.91 -27.73
C ARG A 8 13.67 -9.82 -26.22
N CYS A 9 13.13 -10.84 -25.56
CA CYS A 9 13.12 -10.93 -24.09
C CYS A 9 14.55 -10.80 -23.53
N ARG A 10 15.50 -11.60 -24.03
CA ARG A 10 16.91 -11.53 -23.60
C ARG A 10 17.54 -10.16 -23.80
N PHE A 11 17.23 -9.48 -24.90
CA PHE A 11 17.70 -8.11 -25.12
C PHE A 11 17.12 -7.16 -24.07
N ILE A 12 15.81 -7.23 -23.83
CA ILE A 12 15.13 -6.38 -22.84
C ILE A 12 15.73 -6.61 -21.45
N ASP A 13 15.85 -7.86 -21.03
CA ASP A 13 16.40 -8.20 -19.72
C ASP A 13 17.84 -7.69 -19.57
N ALA A 14 18.70 -7.93 -20.57
CA ALA A 14 20.10 -7.53 -20.51
C ALA A 14 20.32 -6.01 -20.45
N VAL A 15 19.36 -5.22 -20.92
CA VAL A 15 19.47 -3.76 -21.01
C VAL A 15 18.73 -3.04 -19.87
N PHE A 16 17.55 -3.52 -19.47
CA PHE A 16 16.65 -2.79 -18.59
C PHE A 16 16.41 -3.45 -17.22
N PHE A 17 16.72 -4.75 -17.05
CA PHE A 17 16.50 -5.44 -15.78
C PHE A 17 17.62 -5.10 -14.78
N GLU A 18 17.26 -4.55 -13.62
CA GLU A 18 18.20 -4.19 -12.53
C GLU A 18 19.38 -3.29 -12.98
N ARG A 19 19.15 -2.46 -13.99
CA ARG A 19 20.16 -1.54 -14.55
C ARG A 19 19.61 -0.13 -14.65
N ASP A 20 20.47 0.85 -14.39
CA ASP A 20 20.14 2.27 -14.44
C ASP A 20 20.88 3.03 -15.57
N ASP A 21 21.69 2.33 -16.38
CA ASP A 21 22.53 2.91 -17.42
C ASP A 21 21.93 2.80 -18.84
N TYR A 22 20.67 2.36 -18.95
CA TYR A 22 19.93 2.36 -20.21
C TYR A 22 19.68 3.78 -20.73
N SER A 23 19.61 3.92 -22.05
CA SER A 23 19.40 5.21 -22.73
C SER A 23 18.08 5.28 -23.47
N ARG A 24 17.69 6.49 -23.91
CA ARG A 24 16.54 6.65 -24.81
C ARG A 24 16.74 5.90 -26.13
N ALA A 25 17.98 5.81 -26.63
CA ALA A 25 18.27 5.08 -27.86
C ALA A 25 18.00 3.58 -27.70
N ASP A 26 18.27 3.01 -26.52
CA ASP A 26 17.95 1.62 -26.21
C ASP A 26 16.44 1.39 -26.19
N PHE A 27 15.69 2.30 -25.57
CA PHE A 27 14.23 2.24 -25.54
C PHE A 27 13.61 2.29 -26.96
N GLU A 28 14.17 3.12 -27.85
CA GLU A 28 13.65 3.23 -29.23
C GLU A 28 13.85 1.96 -30.06
N GLN A 29 14.72 1.04 -29.63
CA GLN A 29 14.86 -0.28 -30.25
C GLN A 29 13.64 -1.19 -29.98
N LEU A 30 12.77 -0.86 -29.03
CA LEU A 30 11.54 -1.60 -28.75
C LEU A 30 10.45 -1.20 -29.74
N THR A 31 10.00 -2.15 -30.57
CA THR A 31 9.20 -1.84 -31.76
C THR A 31 7.75 -2.26 -31.69
N SER A 32 7.37 -3.05 -30.69
CA SER A 32 6.00 -3.58 -30.58
C SER A 32 5.36 -3.31 -29.21
N PRO A 33 4.02 -3.24 -29.14
CA PRO A 33 3.31 -3.13 -27.87
C PRO A 33 3.63 -4.29 -26.90
N ALA A 34 3.82 -5.50 -27.43
CA ALA A 34 4.16 -6.68 -26.63
C ALA A 34 5.52 -6.54 -25.93
N GLU A 35 6.52 -5.95 -26.59
CA GLU A 35 7.83 -5.67 -25.98
C GLU A 35 7.73 -4.64 -24.86
N LEU A 36 6.91 -3.60 -25.03
CA LEU A 36 6.69 -2.59 -24.00
C LEU A 36 5.93 -3.17 -22.80
N HIS A 37 4.97 -4.05 -23.04
CA HIS A 37 4.25 -4.75 -21.97
C HIS A 37 5.15 -5.71 -21.21
N TYR A 38 6.00 -6.48 -21.91
CA TYR A 38 7.01 -7.33 -21.27
C TYR A 38 7.99 -6.49 -20.45
N LEU A 39 8.44 -5.34 -20.97
CA LEU A 39 9.31 -4.45 -20.23
C LEU A 39 8.68 -3.96 -18.93
N LEU A 40 7.41 -3.52 -18.95
CA LEU A 40 6.69 -3.07 -17.75
C LEU A 40 6.70 -4.12 -16.63
N HIS A 41 6.49 -5.39 -16.98
CA HIS A 41 6.42 -6.51 -16.03
C HIS A 41 7.77 -6.87 -15.39
N ASN A 42 8.87 -6.61 -16.09
CA ASN A 42 10.21 -6.98 -15.63
C ASN A 42 11.00 -5.77 -15.09
N HIS A 43 10.48 -4.56 -15.24
CA HIS A 43 11.16 -3.36 -14.75
C HIS A 43 11.06 -3.27 -13.22
N ASN A 44 12.15 -2.86 -12.57
CA ASN A 44 12.12 -2.46 -11.17
C ASN A 44 11.55 -1.05 -11.05
N TRP A 45 10.48 -0.89 -10.27
CA TRP A 45 9.81 0.39 -10.03
C TRP A 45 10.48 1.22 -8.92
N ASP A 46 11.43 0.63 -8.20
CA ASP A 46 12.27 1.35 -7.25
C ASP A 46 13.31 2.19 -8.01
N GLY A 47 13.37 3.49 -7.74
CA GLY A 47 14.39 4.38 -8.30
C GLY A 47 13.84 5.46 -9.23
N ASP A 48 14.52 5.71 -10.35
CA ASP A 48 14.08 6.73 -11.30
C ASP A 48 12.93 6.22 -12.19
N ASN A 49 11.83 6.98 -12.26
CA ASN A 49 10.64 6.56 -13.01
C ASN A 49 10.67 6.99 -14.48
N ARG A 50 11.88 7.27 -15.02
CA ARG A 50 12.03 7.84 -16.36
C ARG A 50 11.61 6.84 -17.45
N LEU A 51 11.84 5.54 -17.24
CA LEU A 51 11.45 4.50 -18.19
C LEU A 51 9.94 4.36 -18.27
N LEU A 52 9.26 4.41 -17.12
CA LEU A 52 7.80 4.43 -17.05
C LEU A 52 7.23 5.66 -17.77
N GLN A 53 7.87 6.82 -17.62
CA GLN A 53 7.49 8.01 -18.38
C GLN A 53 7.68 7.79 -19.89
N TRP A 54 8.77 7.16 -20.35
CA TRP A 54 8.96 6.84 -21.76
C TRP A 54 7.91 5.86 -22.30
N LEU A 55 7.53 4.86 -21.51
CA LEU A 55 6.42 3.95 -21.81
C LEU A 55 5.10 4.70 -21.96
N ALA A 56 4.75 5.54 -20.98
CA ALA A 56 3.53 6.34 -20.99
C ALA A 56 3.47 7.31 -22.17
N GLU A 57 4.65 7.74 -22.64
CA GLU A 57 4.78 8.68 -23.74
C GLU A 57 4.82 8.04 -25.13
N SER A 58 4.98 6.72 -25.21
CA SER A 58 5.17 5.99 -26.46
C SER A 58 3.82 5.71 -27.16
N PRO A 59 3.64 6.08 -28.44
CA PRO A 59 2.42 5.73 -29.20
C PRO A 59 2.32 4.23 -29.49
N ARG A 60 3.40 3.47 -29.27
CA ARG A 60 3.41 2.00 -29.36
C ARG A 60 2.88 1.33 -28.09
N CYS A 61 2.73 2.08 -26.99
CA CYS A 61 2.18 1.54 -25.75
C CYS A 61 0.71 1.17 -25.97
N SER A 62 0.33 -0.04 -25.53
CA SER A 62 -1.05 -0.49 -25.65
C SER A 62 -1.94 0.14 -24.59
N GLU A 63 -3.25 0.19 -24.83
CA GLU A 63 -4.21 0.63 -23.82
C GLU A 63 -4.16 -0.26 -22.56
N ALA A 64 -4.01 -1.58 -22.71
CA ALA A 64 -3.85 -2.50 -21.58
C ALA A 64 -2.59 -2.20 -20.76
N THR A 65 -1.44 -2.01 -21.40
CA THR A 65 -0.18 -1.68 -20.73
C THR A 65 -0.23 -0.31 -20.03
N ALA A 66 -0.85 0.68 -20.67
CA ALA A 66 -1.03 1.99 -20.06
C ALA A 66 -1.97 1.96 -18.85
N LEU A 67 -3.05 1.18 -18.94
CA LEU A 67 -4.00 0.99 -17.86
C LEU A 67 -3.37 0.26 -16.67
N GLU A 68 -2.63 -0.81 -16.94
CA GLU A 68 -1.85 -1.55 -15.94
C GLU A 68 -0.88 -0.64 -15.21
N MET A 69 -0.05 0.10 -15.96
CA MET A 69 0.91 1.03 -15.38
C MET A 69 0.24 2.12 -14.53
N PHE A 70 -0.94 2.60 -14.93
CA PHE A 70 -1.71 3.55 -14.15
C PHE A 70 -2.12 2.97 -12.80
N TRP A 71 -2.63 1.74 -12.76
CA TRP A 71 -3.07 1.10 -11.50
C TRP A 71 -1.91 0.64 -10.61
N LEU A 72 -0.80 0.20 -11.20
CA LEU A 72 0.43 -0.11 -10.46
C LEU A 72 1.06 1.14 -9.81
N ALA A 73 0.87 2.32 -10.40
CA ALA A 73 1.29 3.60 -9.82
C ALA A 73 0.43 4.06 -8.63
N GLN A 74 -0.59 3.29 -8.23
CA GLN A 74 -1.45 3.54 -7.06
C GLN A 74 -2.07 4.95 -7.05
N PRO A 75 -2.90 5.28 -8.06
CA PRO A 75 -3.40 6.64 -8.28
C PRO A 75 -4.20 7.17 -7.08
N GLN A 76 -4.78 6.28 -6.28
CA GLN A 76 -5.54 6.61 -5.08
C GLN A 76 -4.71 7.41 -4.07
N ASP A 77 -3.43 7.10 -3.92
CA ASP A 77 -2.53 7.74 -2.95
C ASP A 77 -2.25 9.22 -3.31
N TYR A 78 -2.53 9.58 -4.56
CA TYR A 78 -2.28 10.90 -5.12
C TYR A 78 -3.54 11.74 -5.34
N GLN A 79 -4.74 11.22 -5.00
CA GLN A 79 -6.00 11.94 -5.18
C GLN A 79 -6.11 13.22 -4.34
N GLN A 80 -5.28 13.37 -3.30
CA GLN A 80 -5.17 14.59 -2.49
C GLN A 80 -4.45 15.74 -3.20
N TYR A 81 -3.64 15.45 -4.22
CA TYR A 81 -2.90 16.47 -4.94
C TYR A 81 -3.74 17.02 -6.09
N ALA A 82 -3.85 18.34 -6.17
CA ALA A 82 -4.49 18.98 -7.32
C ALA A 82 -3.73 18.65 -8.62
N LEU A 83 -4.46 18.27 -9.67
CA LEU A 83 -3.89 18.07 -11.00
C LEU A 83 -3.14 19.34 -11.47
N GLY A 84 -2.02 19.15 -12.15
CA GLY A 84 -1.12 20.21 -12.60
C GLY A 84 -0.18 20.75 -11.52
N LYS A 85 -0.29 20.29 -10.26
CA LYS A 85 0.66 20.62 -9.19
C LYS A 85 1.68 19.50 -9.02
N LYS A 86 2.87 19.85 -8.53
CA LYS A 86 3.90 18.87 -8.16
C LYS A 86 3.92 18.70 -6.64
N PRO A 87 3.82 17.45 -6.14
CA PRO A 87 4.18 17.11 -4.76
C PRO A 87 5.57 17.64 -4.39
N LYS A 88 5.80 17.85 -3.09
CA LYS A 88 7.09 18.36 -2.60
C LYS A 88 8.19 17.29 -2.66
N ALA A 89 7.86 16.04 -2.37
CA ALA A 89 8.81 14.94 -2.45
C ALA A 89 9.08 14.56 -3.91
N ALA A 90 10.35 14.36 -4.26
CA ALA A 90 10.77 14.14 -5.64
C ALA A 90 10.25 12.81 -6.22
N CYS A 91 10.20 11.74 -5.42
CA CYS A 91 9.63 10.45 -5.81
C CYS A 91 8.13 10.60 -6.14
N ASP A 92 7.37 11.21 -5.24
CA ASP A 92 5.94 11.47 -5.40
C ASP A 92 5.67 12.35 -6.62
N ALA A 93 6.56 13.32 -6.90
CA ALA A 93 6.42 14.19 -8.05
C ALA A 93 6.59 13.44 -9.39
N GLN A 94 7.47 12.44 -9.47
CA GLN A 94 7.66 11.65 -10.69
C GLN A 94 6.48 10.73 -10.94
N ILE A 95 6.03 9.98 -9.91
CA ILE A 95 4.87 9.10 -10.02
C ILE A 95 3.59 9.91 -10.31
N PHE A 96 3.40 11.06 -9.66
CA PHE A 96 2.24 11.90 -9.95
C PHE A 96 2.27 12.48 -11.38
N GLN A 97 3.45 12.79 -11.92
CA GLN A 97 3.59 13.19 -13.32
C GLN A 97 3.25 12.03 -14.27
N LEU A 98 3.67 10.81 -13.95
CA LEU A 98 3.32 9.60 -14.70
C LEU A 98 1.80 9.38 -14.72
N ILE A 99 1.14 9.44 -13.55
CA ILE A 99 -0.33 9.32 -13.40
C ILE A 99 -1.04 10.36 -14.27
N GLN A 100 -0.63 11.62 -14.20
CA GLN A 100 -1.22 12.69 -15.02
C GLN A 100 -1.03 12.45 -16.52
N THR A 101 0.14 11.96 -16.93
CA THR A 101 0.44 11.65 -18.34
C THR A 101 -0.46 10.53 -18.86
N LEU A 102 -0.55 9.43 -18.11
CA LEU A 102 -1.37 8.28 -18.44
C LEU A 102 -2.85 8.66 -18.53
N MET A 103 -3.35 9.35 -17.51
CA MET A 103 -4.76 9.75 -17.45
C MET A 103 -5.15 10.65 -18.64
N ALA A 104 -4.34 11.68 -18.94
CA ALA A 104 -4.61 12.60 -20.03
C ALA A 104 -4.62 11.89 -21.40
N ARG A 105 -3.61 11.06 -21.66
CA ARG A 105 -3.45 10.35 -22.94
C ARG A 105 -4.48 9.25 -23.14
N TYR A 106 -4.79 8.50 -22.08
CA TYR A 106 -5.80 7.46 -22.13
C TYR A 106 -7.17 8.03 -22.47
N CYS A 107 -7.57 9.12 -21.82
CA CYS A 107 -8.83 9.81 -22.09
C CYS A 107 -8.91 10.41 -23.51
N GLN A 108 -7.77 10.66 -24.14
CA GLN A 108 -7.69 11.14 -25.53
C GLN A 108 -7.65 10.00 -26.56
N GLY A 109 -7.63 8.73 -26.13
CA GLY A 109 -7.51 7.58 -27.03
C GLY A 109 -6.15 7.47 -27.71
N PHE A 110 -5.08 7.94 -27.05
CA PHE A 110 -3.72 7.97 -27.60
C PHE A 110 -3.09 6.58 -27.79
N TYR A 111 -3.43 5.63 -26.92
CA TYR A 111 -2.75 4.32 -26.85
C TYR A 111 -3.23 3.34 -27.91
N ALA A 112 -2.34 2.43 -28.33
CA ALA A 112 -2.63 1.45 -29.34
C ALA A 112 -3.64 0.41 -28.84
N ARG A 113 -4.67 0.12 -29.65
CA ARG A 113 -5.57 -1.01 -29.42
C ARG A 113 -4.88 -2.29 -29.85
N THR A 114 -4.83 -3.27 -28.95
CA THR A 114 -4.14 -4.53 -29.19
C THR A 114 -4.96 -5.71 -28.66
N ALA A 115 -4.44 -6.92 -28.77
CA ALA A 115 -5.04 -8.10 -28.13
C ALA A 115 -4.57 -8.31 -26.68
N LEU A 116 -3.74 -7.41 -26.13
CA LEU A 116 -3.36 -7.42 -24.73
C LEU A 116 -4.56 -7.01 -23.89
N HIS A 117 -4.72 -7.63 -22.72
CA HIS A 117 -5.85 -7.40 -21.84
C HIS A 117 -5.38 -7.02 -20.44
N PHE A 118 -6.08 -6.10 -19.78
CA PHE A 118 -5.86 -5.78 -18.38
C PHE A 118 -7.18 -5.56 -17.66
N ASP A 119 -7.38 -6.27 -16.55
CA ASP A 119 -8.54 -6.09 -15.67
C ASP A 119 -8.15 -5.25 -14.45
N PRO A 120 -8.65 -4.01 -14.33
CA PRO A 120 -8.35 -3.16 -13.18
C PRO A 120 -9.13 -3.57 -11.92
N SER A 121 -10.09 -4.49 -12.00
CA SER A 121 -10.97 -4.86 -10.87
C SER A 121 -10.23 -5.19 -9.57
N PRO A 122 -9.10 -5.94 -9.57
CA PRO A 122 -8.32 -6.17 -8.34
C PRO A 122 -7.71 -4.90 -7.74
N HIS A 123 -7.48 -3.87 -8.56
CA HIS A 123 -6.90 -2.58 -8.18
C HIS A 123 -7.96 -1.50 -7.89
N LEU A 124 -9.24 -1.75 -8.21
CA LEU A 124 -10.37 -0.91 -7.82
C LEU A 124 -10.58 -1.01 -6.30
N ARG A 125 -9.61 -0.53 -5.53
CA ARG A 125 -9.69 -0.46 -4.08
C ARG A 125 -10.80 0.50 -3.71
N GLN A 126 -11.78 0.02 -2.95
CA GLN A 126 -12.58 0.94 -2.16
C GLN A 126 -11.69 1.42 -1.02
N ALA A 127 -11.53 2.74 -0.90
CA ALA A 127 -10.90 3.32 0.28
C ALA A 127 -11.69 2.86 1.51
N VAL A 128 -11.12 1.95 2.30
CA VAL A 128 -11.77 1.48 3.53
C VAL A 128 -11.60 2.60 4.56
N SER A 129 -12.67 3.37 4.77
CA SER A 129 -12.72 4.41 5.80
C SER A 129 -12.54 3.76 7.17
N ILE A 130 -11.70 4.34 8.03
CA ILE A 130 -11.60 3.91 9.43
C ILE A 130 -12.97 4.19 10.09
N PRO A 131 -13.69 3.18 10.62
CA PRO A 131 -14.99 3.38 11.23
C PRO A 131 -14.89 4.28 12.47
N ALA A 132 -15.86 5.16 12.69
CA ALA A 132 -15.91 6.08 13.84
C ALA A 132 -15.73 5.36 15.19
N SER A 133 -16.22 4.12 15.30
CA SER A 133 -16.05 3.28 16.50
C SER A 133 -14.59 2.97 16.88
N LEU A 134 -13.64 3.03 15.93
CA LEU A 134 -12.22 2.83 16.23
C LEU A 134 -11.57 4.04 16.90
N TYR A 135 -12.21 5.21 16.87
CA TYR A 135 -11.77 6.42 17.57
C TYR A 135 -12.39 6.54 18.96
N GLN A 136 -13.39 5.73 19.29
CA GLN A 136 -14.02 5.75 20.59
C GLN A 136 -13.18 4.96 21.60
N PRO A 137 -13.03 5.43 22.84
CA PRO A 137 -12.37 4.66 23.88
C PRO A 137 -13.06 3.29 24.06
N SER A 138 -12.26 2.24 24.16
CA SER A 138 -12.76 0.92 24.55
C SER A 138 -12.97 0.86 26.07
N SER A 139 -13.95 0.06 26.49
CA SER A 139 -14.21 -0.22 27.90
C SER A 139 -13.23 -1.25 28.47
N GLY A 140 -12.93 -1.15 29.76
CA GLY A 140 -12.08 -2.12 30.46
C GLY A 140 -11.33 -1.49 31.63
N GLY A 141 -10.41 -2.23 32.22
CA GLY A 141 -9.47 -1.72 33.20
C GLY A 141 -8.38 -0.87 32.55
N THR A 142 -7.89 0.15 33.26
CA THR A 142 -6.77 0.96 32.80
C THR A 142 -5.51 0.08 32.66
N PRO A 143 -4.86 0.07 31.48
CA PRO A 143 -3.63 -0.68 31.30
C PRO A 143 -2.49 -0.04 32.09
N TYR A 144 -1.50 -0.85 32.46
CA TYR A 144 -0.27 -0.38 33.05
C TYR A 144 0.91 -1.14 32.45
N LEU A 145 1.99 -0.41 32.19
CA LEU A 145 3.24 -0.98 31.69
C LEU A 145 4.11 -1.37 32.88
N TYR A 146 4.55 -2.63 32.89
CA TYR A 146 5.50 -3.16 33.87
C TYR A 146 6.65 -3.93 33.22
N TRP A 147 6.59 -4.15 31.92
CA TRP A 147 7.75 -4.55 31.12
C TRP A 147 8.49 -3.28 30.68
N GLU A 148 9.80 -3.40 30.54
CA GLU A 148 10.60 -2.32 29.97
C GLU A 148 10.67 -2.42 28.44
N ALA A 149 10.77 -1.28 27.77
CA ALA A 149 10.84 -1.23 26.31
C ALA A 149 12.03 -2.03 25.76
N ASP A 150 13.18 -1.97 26.43
CA ASP A 150 14.38 -2.73 26.05
C ASP A 150 14.19 -4.24 26.23
N GLU A 151 13.43 -4.67 27.23
CA GLU A 151 13.13 -6.10 27.42
C GLU A 151 12.29 -6.63 26.27
N VAL A 152 11.23 -5.88 25.90
CA VAL A 152 10.35 -6.26 24.79
C VAL A 152 11.06 -6.16 23.44
N ALA A 153 11.91 -5.15 23.23
CA ALA A 153 12.69 -5.00 21.99
C ALA A 153 13.65 -6.17 21.76
N ASN A 154 14.09 -6.84 22.83
CA ASN A 154 14.95 -8.02 22.77
C ASN A 154 14.15 -9.35 22.74
N LEU A 155 12.81 -9.33 22.69
CA LEU A 155 12.01 -10.53 22.45
C LEU A 155 11.98 -10.88 20.97
N PHE A 156 12.64 -11.97 20.60
CA PHE A 156 12.58 -12.53 19.26
C PHE A 156 12.61 -14.07 19.29
N GLY A 157 12.19 -14.69 18.18
CA GLY A 157 12.20 -16.15 18.02
C GLY A 157 11.44 -16.90 19.12
N GLU A 158 12.10 -17.91 19.71
CA GLU A 158 11.51 -18.75 20.76
C GLU A 158 11.16 -17.98 22.03
N ALA A 159 11.90 -16.91 22.34
CA ALA A 159 11.65 -16.09 23.52
C ALA A 159 10.32 -15.35 23.41
N LEU A 160 10.07 -14.70 22.27
CA LEU A 160 8.79 -14.05 21.98
C LEU A 160 7.65 -15.07 21.93
N THR A 161 7.86 -16.20 21.26
CA THR A 161 6.84 -17.27 21.18
C THR A 161 6.45 -17.77 22.57
N SER A 162 7.44 -17.99 23.43
CA SER A 162 7.23 -18.45 24.80
C SER A 162 6.55 -17.39 25.68
N ALA A 163 6.88 -16.11 25.47
CA ALA A 163 6.24 -14.99 26.15
C ALA A 163 4.76 -14.92 25.77
N LEU A 164 4.45 -14.95 24.48
CA LEU A 164 3.08 -14.93 23.97
C LEU A 164 2.28 -16.15 24.45
N HIS A 165 2.86 -17.35 24.43
CA HIS A 165 2.15 -18.55 24.87
C HIS A 165 1.66 -18.49 26.34
N ARG A 166 2.37 -17.75 27.19
CA ARG A 166 2.04 -17.59 28.63
C ARG A 166 1.41 -16.24 28.95
N ALA A 167 1.20 -15.39 27.95
CA ALA A 167 0.76 -14.02 28.15
C ALA A 167 -0.67 -13.99 28.69
N THR A 168 -0.88 -13.25 29.77
CA THR A 168 -2.21 -12.73 30.13
C THR A 168 -2.59 -11.58 29.21
N GLY A 169 -3.83 -11.08 29.28
CA GLY A 169 -4.21 -9.85 28.57
C GLY A 169 -3.27 -8.66 28.86
N MET A 170 -2.79 -8.50 30.09
CA MET A 170 -1.89 -7.38 30.43
C MET A 170 -0.47 -7.60 29.89
N ASP A 171 0.03 -8.84 29.89
CA ASP A 171 1.31 -9.18 29.23
C ASP A 171 1.21 -8.90 27.73
N LEU A 172 0.09 -9.31 27.10
CA LEU A 172 -0.16 -9.09 25.68
C LEU A 172 -0.24 -7.59 25.35
N TYR A 173 -0.89 -6.78 26.20
CA TYR A 173 -0.87 -5.33 26.07
C TYR A 173 0.54 -4.75 26.18
N ASN A 174 1.33 -5.17 27.18
CA ASN A 174 2.72 -4.71 27.37
C ASN A 174 3.58 -5.03 26.15
N ILE A 175 3.57 -6.28 25.69
CA ILE A 175 4.28 -6.71 24.48
C ILE A 175 3.80 -5.87 23.29
N GLY A 176 2.50 -5.81 23.07
CA GLY A 176 1.91 -5.09 21.95
C GLY A 176 2.15 -3.59 21.95
N ALA A 177 2.27 -2.95 23.11
CA ALA A 177 2.52 -1.51 23.27
C ALA A 177 4.01 -1.14 23.14
N LEU A 178 4.91 -2.05 23.54
CA LEU A 178 6.35 -1.80 23.61
C LEU A 178 7.15 -2.39 22.46
N LEU A 179 6.60 -3.37 21.73
CA LEU A 179 7.29 -3.99 20.59
C LEU A 179 7.63 -2.92 19.54
N PRO A 180 8.88 -2.86 19.03
CA PRO A 180 9.26 -1.92 17.97
C PRO A 180 8.31 -2.06 16.77
N VAL A 181 7.94 -0.95 16.13
CA VAL A 181 6.88 -0.94 15.12
C VAL A 181 7.24 -1.83 13.91
N GLU A 182 8.52 -1.90 13.57
CA GLU A 182 9.05 -2.77 12.52
C GLU A 182 8.84 -4.26 12.85
N ALA A 183 9.04 -4.64 14.12
CA ALA A 183 8.78 -6.01 14.59
C ALA A 183 7.28 -6.27 14.76
N LEU A 184 6.50 -5.27 15.18
CA LEU A 184 5.05 -5.36 15.32
C LEU A 184 4.37 -5.74 14.01
N LEU A 185 4.78 -5.14 12.89
CA LEU A 185 4.21 -5.47 11.58
C LEU A 185 4.33 -6.97 11.26
N GLY A 186 5.45 -7.60 11.59
CA GLY A 186 5.67 -9.04 11.39
C GLY A 186 4.90 -9.96 12.33
N HIS A 187 4.44 -9.46 13.48
CA HIS A 187 3.74 -10.25 14.51
C HIS A 187 2.27 -9.85 14.72
N PHE A 188 1.77 -8.89 13.93
CA PHE A 188 0.46 -8.29 14.10
C PHE A 188 -0.67 -9.33 14.14
N GLU A 189 -0.69 -10.25 13.17
CA GLU A 189 -1.72 -11.30 13.11
C GLU A 189 -1.64 -12.28 14.28
N VAL A 190 -0.43 -12.59 14.76
CA VAL A 190 -0.24 -13.48 15.92
C VAL A 190 -0.82 -12.83 17.19
N LEU A 191 -0.58 -11.52 17.37
CA LEU A 191 -1.11 -10.76 18.49
C LEU A 191 -2.64 -10.64 18.41
N LEU A 192 -3.19 -10.39 17.21
CA LEU A 192 -4.64 -10.31 17.02
C LEU A 192 -5.38 -11.64 17.17
N ALA A 193 -4.71 -12.75 16.86
CA ALA A 193 -5.26 -14.10 17.01
C ALA A 193 -5.10 -14.65 18.44
N HIS A 194 -4.38 -13.95 19.31
CA HIS A 194 -4.15 -14.40 20.68
C HIS A 194 -5.48 -14.46 21.46
N PRO A 195 -5.75 -15.51 22.25
CA PRO A 195 -7.02 -15.64 22.99
C PRO A 195 -7.32 -14.50 23.97
N GLU A 196 -6.25 -13.91 24.52
CA GLU A 196 -6.36 -12.75 25.43
C GLU A 196 -6.48 -11.41 24.68
N CYS A 197 -6.43 -11.41 23.34
CA CYS A 197 -6.58 -10.19 22.55
C CYS A 197 -8.03 -9.73 22.57
N ASP A 198 -8.28 -8.62 23.26
CA ASP A 198 -9.59 -8.02 23.39
C ASP A 198 -9.71 -6.73 22.57
N ARG A 199 -10.84 -6.04 22.72
CA ARG A 199 -11.13 -4.83 21.95
C ARG A 199 -10.07 -3.75 22.16
N GLY A 200 -9.62 -3.54 23.39
CA GLY A 200 -8.66 -2.49 23.71
C GLY A 200 -7.27 -2.81 23.18
N ILE A 201 -6.83 -4.07 23.31
CA ILE A 201 -5.55 -4.51 22.75
C ILE A 201 -5.56 -4.41 21.22
N ALA A 202 -6.60 -4.95 20.56
CA ALA A 202 -6.72 -4.89 19.11
C ALA A 202 -6.72 -3.44 18.58
N GLN A 203 -7.45 -2.55 19.26
CA GLN A 203 -7.49 -1.12 18.94
C GLN A 203 -6.12 -0.44 19.11
N MET A 204 -5.42 -0.74 20.20
CA MET A 204 -4.06 -0.24 20.45
C MET A 204 -3.08 -0.66 19.35
N LEU A 205 -3.08 -1.95 19.00
CA LEU A 205 -2.20 -2.48 17.95
C LEU A 205 -2.47 -1.81 16.60
N PHE A 206 -3.74 -1.65 16.24
CA PHE A 206 -4.16 -0.98 15.01
C PHE A 206 -3.63 0.45 14.94
N TRP A 207 -3.82 1.24 16.00
CA TRP A 207 -3.40 2.65 16.00
C TRP A 207 -1.89 2.83 16.00
N ARG A 208 -1.14 1.94 16.66
CA ARG A 208 0.34 1.95 16.59
C ARG A 208 0.84 1.76 15.16
N LEU A 209 0.29 0.80 14.41
CA LEU A 209 0.68 0.61 13.01
C LEU A 209 0.16 1.73 12.11
N GLN A 210 -1.10 2.15 12.28
CA GLN A 210 -1.70 3.21 11.47
C GLN A 210 -0.97 4.56 11.62
N GLN A 211 -0.45 4.88 12.82
CA GLN A 211 0.32 6.10 13.05
C GLN A 211 1.67 6.08 12.30
N ARG A 212 2.33 4.92 12.22
CA ARG A 212 3.60 4.78 11.51
C ARG A 212 3.43 4.71 10.00
N TYR A 213 2.33 4.11 9.54
CA TYR A 213 2.04 3.87 8.12
C TYR A 213 0.71 4.53 7.68
N PRO A 214 0.56 5.87 7.83
CA PRO A 214 -0.72 6.55 7.62
C PRO A 214 -1.16 6.61 6.15
N LEU A 215 -0.19 6.62 5.24
CA LEU A 215 -0.38 6.82 3.80
C LEU A 215 -0.52 5.52 3.01
N SER A 216 -0.42 4.36 3.67
CA SER A 216 -0.61 3.08 2.99
C SER A 216 -2.01 2.55 3.31
N PRO A 217 -3.02 2.80 2.46
CA PRO A 217 -4.31 2.10 2.55
C PRO A 217 -4.15 0.57 2.46
N ASP A 218 -2.95 0.11 2.08
CA ASP A 218 -2.54 -1.24 1.71
C ASP A 218 -1.57 -1.91 2.67
N THR A 219 -1.38 -1.39 3.88
CA THR A 219 -0.83 -2.30 4.89
C THR A 219 -1.81 -3.47 5.00
N LEU A 220 -1.35 -4.68 4.63
CA LEU A 220 -2.12 -5.92 4.45
C LEU A 220 -3.16 -6.18 5.56
N PHE A 221 -2.94 -5.57 6.73
CA PHE A 221 -3.81 -5.63 7.87
C PHE A 221 -5.03 -4.69 7.85
N ARG A 222 -5.00 -3.50 7.24
CA ARG A 222 -6.03 -2.45 7.53
C ARG A 222 -7.44 -2.86 7.10
N ALA A 223 -7.61 -3.31 5.86
CA ALA A 223 -8.92 -3.70 5.35
C ALA A 223 -9.47 -4.93 6.10
N ASP A 224 -8.61 -5.93 6.33
CA ASP A 224 -8.98 -7.13 7.07
C ASP A 224 -9.32 -6.84 8.53
N PHE A 225 -8.49 -6.02 9.19
CA PHE A 225 -8.72 -5.56 10.55
C PHE A 225 -10.05 -4.82 10.66
N ILE A 226 -10.35 -3.87 9.76
CA ILE A 226 -11.62 -3.13 9.80
C ILE A 226 -12.80 -4.08 9.62
N ARG A 227 -12.70 -5.05 8.71
CA ARG A 227 -13.73 -6.07 8.50
C ARG A 227 -13.97 -6.89 9.76
N ARG A 228 -12.91 -7.38 10.42
CA ARG A 228 -12.96 -8.15 11.66
C ARG A 228 -13.45 -7.33 12.86
N TRP A 229 -13.04 -6.06 12.93
CA TRP A 229 -13.50 -5.11 13.93
C TRP A 229 -15.01 -4.89 13.85
N GLN A 230 -15.54 -4.72 12.64
CA GLN A 230 -16.97 -4.56 12.38
C GLN A 230 -17.75 -5.87 12.62
N ALA A 231 -17.13 -7.02 12.36
CA ALA A 231 -17.70 -8.34 12.67
C ALA A 231 -17.75 -8.62 14.19
N GLY A 232 -16.94 -7.91 14.99
CA GLY A 232 -16.89 -8.06 16.44
C GLY A 232 -15.94 -9.16 16.91
N ASP A 233 -14.91 -9.49 16.13
CA ASP A 233 -13.94 -10.56 16.44
C ASP A 233 -13.26 -10.39 17.82
N TRP A 234 -13.12 -9.14 18.29
CA TRP A 234 -12.52 -8.79 19.57
C TRP A 234 -13.56 -8.15 20.51
N ALA A 235 -14.66 -8.83 20.77
CA ALA A 235 -15.75 -8.29 21.60
C ALA A 235 -15.42 -8.19 23.11
N GLY A 236 -14.31 -8.79 23.56
CA GLY A 236 -13.84 -8.68 24.95
C GLY A 236 -13.51 -7.25 25.35
N ALA A 237 -13.59 -6.94 26.65
CA ALA A 237 -13.44 -5.59 27.18
C ALA A 237 -12.72 -5.59 28.56
N ALA A 238 -11.65 -6.36 28.68
CA ALA A 238 -10.87 -6.46 29.90
C ALA A 238 -9.91 -5.28 30.05
N ILE A 239 -9.33 -4.81 28.95
CA ILE A 239 -8.37 -3.70 28.88
C ILE A 239 -8.98 -2.55 28.09
N ALA A 240 -8.94 -1.36 28.69
CA ALA A 240 -9.33 -0.14 28.01
C ALA A 240 -8.16 0.42 27.18
N TYR A 241 -8.49 1.02 26.05
CA TYR A 241 -7.59 1.84 25.27
C TYR A 241 -8.34 3.06 24.75
N ASP A 242 -7.76 4.23 24.95
CA ASP A 242 -8.28 5.49 24.40
C ASP A 242 -7.30 5.96 23.31
N PRO A 243 -7.68 5.89 22.03
CA PRO A 243 -6.79 6.31 20.94
C PRO A 243 -6.52 7.81 20.96
N LEU A 244 -7.46 8.62 21.46
CA LEU A 244 -7.34 10.08 21.47
C LEU A 244 -6.64 10.59 22.72
N ALA A 245 -6.40 9.73 23.71
CA ALA A 245 -5.60 10.07 24.88
C ALA A 245 -4.20 10.53 24.44
N GLU A 246 -3.71 11.57 25.10
CA GLU A 246 -2.39 12.17 24.86
C GLU A 246 -2.16 12.75 23.45
N GLY A 247 -3.19 12.82 22.59
CA GLY A 247 -3.10 13.43 21.26
C GLY A 247 -2.26 12.62 20.24
N ILE A 248 -2.03 11.34 20.52
CA ILE A 248 -1.24 10.43 19.66
C ILE A 248 -2.00 10.12 18.36
N VAL A 249 -3.33 9.93 18.46
CA VAL A 249 -4.23 9.81 17.31
C VAL A 249 -5.05 11.09 17.19
N THR A 250 -5.09 11.66 16.00
CA THR A 250 -6.04 12.72 15.66
C THR A 250 -7.24 12.13 14.94
N MET A 251 -8.44 12.52 15.38
CA MET A 251 -9.63 12.40 14.55
C MET A 251 -9.34 13.13 13.23
N PRO A 252 -9.53 12.51 12.06
CA PRO A 252 -9.47 13.26 10.81
C PRO A 252 -10.58 14.31 10.86
N GLU A 253 -10.20 15.58 10.88
CA GLU A 253 -11.17 16.70 10.87
C GLU A 253 -12.01 16.66 9.59
N GLU A 254 -11.47 16.11 8.50
CA GLU A 254 -12.16 15.84 7.25
C GLU A 254 -11.57 14.58 6.59
N SER A 255 -12.37 13.86 5.79
CA SER A 255 -11.81 12.84 4.89
C SER A 255 -10.73 13.48 4.00
N PRO A 256 -9.64 12.79 3.64
CA PRO A 256 -8.64 13.36 2.74
C PRO A 256 -9.35 13.94 1.51
N GLN A 257 -9.19 15.25 1.28
CA GLN A 257 -9.90 15.94 0.22
C GLN A 257 -9.49 15.32 -1.11
N VAL A 258 -10.45 14.68 -1.78
CA VAL A 258 -10.26 14.14 -3.12
C VAL A 258 -10.29 15.34 -4.08
N ALA A 259 -9.13 15.73 -4.59
CA ALA A 259 -8.98 16.83 -5.53
C ALA A 259 -9.38 16.45 -6.97
N TRP A 260 -9.44 15.15 -7.28
CA TRP A 260 -9.83 14.62 -8.58
C TRP A 260 -10.26 13.15 -8.51
N ASP A 261 -11.12 12.74 -9.44
CA ASP A 261 -11.60 11.37 -9.57
C ASP A 261 -10.87 10.62 -10.69
N ILE A 262 -10.65 9.31 -10.49
CA ILE A 262 -10.18 8.42 -11.55
C ILE A 262 -11.26 8.32 -12.64
N PRO A 263 -10.94 8.58 -13.93
CA PRO A 263 -11.90 8.53 -15.02
C PRO A 263 -12.60 7.17 -15.14
N PRO A 264 -13.92 7.12 -15.44
CA PRO A 264 -14.65 5.86 -15.51
C PRO A 264 -14.09 4.85 -16.52
N GLN A 265 -13.53 5.32 -17.64
CA GLN A 265 -12.93 4.47 -18.67
C GLN A 265 -11.71 3.71 -18.14
N MET A 266 -10.96 4.31 -17.21
CA MET A 266 -9.80 3.66 -16.59
C MET A 266 -10.20 2.68 -15.48
N LYS A 267 -11.50 2.50 -15.20
CA LYS A 267 -12.01 1.50 -14.26
C LYS A 267 -12.58 0.27 -14.96
N GLN A 268 -12.52 0.23 -16.29
CA GLN A 268 -13.07 -0.86 -17.09
C GLN A 268 -11.93 -1.73 -17.63
N ALA A 269 -12.16 -3.04 -17.70
CA ALA A 269 -11.24 -3.94 -18.36
C ALA A 269 -11.16 -3.62 -19.85
N VAL A 270 -9.97 -3.79 -20.42
CA VAL A 270 -9.67 -3.67 -21.85
C VAL A 270 -9.05 -4.95 -22.35
#